data_AF-A0A851Z0E1-F1
#
_entry.id   AF-A0A851Z0E1-F1
#
_cell.length_a   1.000
_cell.length_b   1.000
_cell.length_c   1.000
_cell.angle_alpha   90.00
_cell.angle_beta   90.00
_cell.angle_gamma   90.00
#
_symmetry.space_group_name_H-M   'P 1'
#
loop_
_entity.id
_entity.type
_entity.pdbx_description
1 polymer ?
#
loop_
_entity_poly.entity_id
_entity_poly.type
_entity_poly.pdbx_seq_one_letter_code
_entity_poly.pdbx_strand_id
1 'polypeptide(L)'
;QDCYVCGKSGAAITCRGMGCQRSFHLPCATKGECITQYCRPYRAFCSQHRPVQVVEVAPDKGTRCLLCLDEMEASTSFRSLVCPACRHAWFHRSCIQGQALSDGFSRFQCPLCRDRDTFRREMRRIGIRIPSR
;
A
#
# COMPACT_ATOMS: atom_id res chain seq x y z
N GLN A 1 11.01 -10.22 -20.79
CA GLN A 1 10.48 -10.55 -19.44
C GLN A 1 8.97 -10.49 -19.50
N ASP A 2 8.30 -11.54 -19.02
CA ASP A 2 6.85 -11.66 -19.05
C ASP A 2 6.23 -11.28 -17.71
N CYS A 3 5.03 -10.71 -17.77
CA CYS A 3 4.29 -10.32 -16.58
C CYS A 3 3.61 -11.53 -15.94
N TYR A 4 3.98 -11.88 -14.71
CA TYR A 4 3.38 -13.03 -14.02
C TYR A 4 1.88 -12.85 -13.71
N VAL A 5 1.37 -11.61 -13.82
CA VAL A 5 -0.03 -11.27 -13.52
C VAL A 5 -0.93 -11.40 -14.77
N CYS A 6 -0.44 -11.03 -15.96
CA CYS A 6 -1.24 -11.01 -17.18
C CYS A 6 -0.70 -11.87 -18.33
N GLY A 7 0.47 -12.48 -18.17
CA GLY A 7 1.13 -13.34 -19.17
C GLY A 7 1.77 -12.61 -20.34
N LYS A 8 1.53 -11.30 -20.52
CA LYS A 8 2.08 -10.52 -21.64
C LYS A 8 3.54 -10.12 -21.40
N SER A 9 4.31 -10.02 -22.48
CA SER A 9 5.70 -9.56 -22.46
C SER A 9 5.84 -8.06 -22.14
N GLY A 10 7.06 -7.60 -21.89
CA GLY A 10 7.38 -6.20 -21.61
C GLY A 10 7.22 -5.77 -20.15
N ALA A 11 7.22 -6.72 -19.21
CA ALA A 11 7.22 -6.39 -17.78
C ALA A 11 8.58 -5.80 -17.38
N ALA A 12 8.58 -4.56 -16.88
CA ALA A 12 9.80 -3.83 -16.52
C ALA A 12 10.10 -3.80 -15.01
N ILE A 13 9.16 -4.22 -14.16
CA ILE A 13 9.33 -4.21 -12.70
C ILE A 13 9.59 -5.63 -12.23
N THR A 14 10.75 -5.85 -11.63
CA THR A 14 11.14 -7.15 -11.07
C THR A 14 11.06 -7.14 -9.55
N CYS A 15 10.57 -8.24 -8.98
CA CYS A 15 10.54 -8.45 -7.53
C CYS A 15 11.95 -8.42 -6.93
N ARG A 16 12.13 -7.74 -5.79
CA ARG A 16 13.39 -7.69 -5.05
C ARG A 16 13.52 -8.77 -3.97
N GLY A 17 12.55 -9.69 -3.88
CA GLY A 17 12.63 -10.85 -3.00
C GLY A 17 13.82 -11.76 -3.39
N MET A 18 14.49 -12.34 -2.39
CA MET A 18 15.65 -13.20 -2.61
C MET A 18 15.27 -14.39 -3.49
N GLY A 19 16.01 -14.60 -4.59
CA GLY A 19 15.74 -15.69 -5.55
C GLY A 19 14.47 -15.51 -6.39
N CYS A 20 13.72 -14.41 -6.26
CA CYS A 20 12.48 -14.21 -7.00
C CYS A 20 12.74 -13.59 -8.37
N GLN A 21 12.32 -14.29 -9.44
CA GLN A 21 12.44 -13.82 -10.82
C GLN A 21 11.12 -13.27 -11.39
N ARG A 22 10.10 -13.09 -10.53
CA ARG A 22 8.80 -12.59 -11.00
C ARG A 22 8.91 -11.13 -11.40
N SER A 23 8.46 -10.84 -12.61
CA SER A 23 8.30 -9.49 -13.13
C SER A 23 6.85 -9.17 -13.43
N PHE A 24 6.47 -7.90 -13.33
CA PHE A 24 5.11 -7.43 -13.58
C PHE A 24 5.10 -6.04 -14.23
N HIS A 25 4.04 -5.72 -14.96
CA HIS A 25 3.83 -4.35 -15.43
C HIS A 25 3.37 -3.45 -14.26
N LEU A 26 3.70 -2.16 -14.32
CA LEU A 26 3.21 -1.19 -13.34
C LEU A 26 1.68 -1.18 -13.23
N PRO A 27 0.89 -1.17 -14.33
CA PRO A 27 -0.58 -1.26 -14.24
C PRO A 27 -1.08 -2.60 -13.66
N CYS A 28 -0.29 -3.66 -13.78
CA CYS A 28 -0.64 -4.97 -13.23
C CYS A 28 -0.36 -5.07 -11.73
N ALA A 29 0.39 -4.14 -11.13
CA ALA A 29 0.80 -4.22 -9.73
C ALA A 29 -0.39 -4.30 -8.79
N THR A 30 -1.41 -3.45 -8.97
CA THR A 30 -2.61 -3.47 -8.11
C THR A 30 -3.40 -4.78 -8.27
N LYS A 31 -3.60 -5.26 -9.51
CA LYS A 31 -4.33 -6.51 -9.78
C LYS A 31 -3.60 -7.74 -9.24
N GLY A 32 -2.27 -7.77 -9.36
CA GLY A 32 -1.42 -8.84 -8.84
C GLY A 32 -1.03 -8.65 -7.38
N GLU A 33 -1.66 -7.70 -6.67
CA GLU A 33 -1.36 -7.32 -5.29
C GLU A 33 0.14 -7.17 -4.99
N CYS A 34 0.86 -6.62 -5.96
CA CYS A 34 2.27 -6.28 -5.85
C CYS A 34 2.42 -4.91 -5.18
N ILE A 35 3.61 -4.67 -4.63
CA ILE A 35 3.97 -3.38 -4.05
C ILE A 35 5.13 -2.77 -4.84
N THR A 36 4.99 -1.51 -5.24
CA THR A 36 6.05 -0.68 -5.79
C THR A 36 6.32 0.47 -4.82
N GLN A 37 7.56 0.59 -4.36
CA GLN A 37 7.97 1.68 -3.46
C GLN A 37 8.47 2.85 -4.29
N TYR A 38 7.74 3.96 -4.28
CA TYR A 38 8.04 5.18 -5.04
C TYR A 38 9.08 6.08 -4.35
N CYS A 39 9.94 5.50 -3.51
CA CYS A 39 11.00 6.18 -2.78
C CYS A 39 12.29 5.37 -2.88
N ARG A 40 13.45 6.03 -2.84
CA ARG A 40 14.75 5.35 -2.86
C ARG A 40 14.82 4.27 -1.76
N PRO A 41 15.34 3.07 -2.08
CA PRO A 41 16.03 2.69 -3.31
C PRO A 41 15.14 2.10 -4.41
N TYR A 42 13.86 2.51 -4.51
CA TYR A 42 12.89 2.13 -5.55
C TYR A 42 12.71 0.61 -5.70
N ARG A 43 12.32 -0.05 -4.61
CA ARG A 43 12.10 -1.51 -4.60
C ARG A 43 10.69 -1.86 -5.03
N ALA A 44 10.54 -3.05 -5.58
CA ALA A 44 9.25 -3.63 -5.89
C ALA A 44 9.19 -5.08 -5.44
N PHE A 45 7.99 -5.56 -5.13
CA PHE A 45 7.77 -6.89 -4.56
C PHE A 45 6.51 -7.50 -5.14
N CYS A 46 6.59 -8.77 -5.55
CA CYS A 46 5.42 -9.55 -5.95
C CYS A 46 4.53 -9.86 -4.73
N SER A 47 3.33 -10.39 -4.97
CA SER A 47 2.36 -10.72 -3.90
C SER A 47 2.92 -11.56 -2.75
N GLN A 48 3.87 -12.46 -3.03
CA GLN A 48 4.49 -13.33 -2.01
C GLN A 48 5.57 -12.64 -1.18
N HIS A 49 6.29 -11.66 -1.76
CA HIS A 49 7.43 -11.00 -1.10
C HIS A 49 7.10 -9.58 -0.65
N ARG A 50 5.85 -9.16 -0.82
CA ARG A 50 5.44 -7.81 -0.49
C ARG A 50 5.55 -7.55 1.00
N PRO A 51 5.93 -6.33 1.43
CA PRO A 51 5.78 -5.94 2.82
C PRO A 51 4.30 -5.98 3.21
N VAL A 52 4.02 -6.57 4.37
CA VAL A 52 2.69 -6.59 4.99
C VAL A 52 2.75 -5.70 6.23
N GLN A 53 1.64 -5.04 6.58
CA GLN A 53 1.53 -4.41 7.91
C GLN A 53 1.38 -5.53 8.93
N VAL A 54 2.28 -5.59 9.91
CA VAL A 54 2.09 -6.48 11.06
C VAL A 54 1.09 -5.79 11.96
N VAL A 55 -0.17 -6.18 11.85
CA VAL A 55 -1.24 -5.64 12.71
C VAL A 55 -1.62 -6.75 13.69
N GLU A 56 -1.46 -6.48 14.98
CA GLU A 56 -1.87 -7.41 16.05
C GLU A 56 -3.40 -7.50 16.18
N VAL A 57 -4.12 -6.54 15.58
CA VAL A 57 -5.57 -6.35 15.71
C VAL A 57 -6.18 -6.24 14.32
N ALA A 58 -7.06 -7.17 13.97
CA ALA A 58 -7.89 -7.05 12.77
C ALA A 58 -8.94 -5.95 13.00
N PRO A 59 -9.47 -5.30 11.94
CA PRO A 59 -10.56 -4.36 12.13
C PRO A 59 -11.77 -5.09 12.74
N ASP A 60 -12.33 -4.54 13.83
CA ASP A 60 -13.53 -5.07 14.45
C ASP A 60 -14.71 -5.05 13.48
N LYS A 61 -15.73 -5.89 13.73
CA LYS A 61 -16.96 -5.89 12.94
C LYS A 61 -17.60 -4.50 12.97
N GLY A 62 -17.88 -3.94 11.80
CA GLY A 62 -18.42 -2.58 11.66
C GLY A 62 -17.35 -1.48 11.64
N THR A 63 -16.06 -1.82 11.62
CA THR A 63 -15.01 -0.82 11.34
C THR A 63 -15.25 -0.21 9.95
N ARG A 64 -15.25 1.12 9.89
CA ARG A 64 -15.45 1.88 8.66
C ARG A 64 -14.15 2.54 8.22
N CYS A 65 -13.94 2.63 6.92
CA CYS A 65 -12.86 3.41 6.35
C CYS A 65 -13.04 4.89 6.71
N LEU A 66 -12.04 5.54 7.30
CA LEU A 66 -12.17 6.95 7.72
C LEU A 66 -12.26 7.96 6.55
N LEU A 67 -12.07 7.51 5.31
CA LEU A 67 -12.04 8.38 4.13
C LEU A 67 -13.33 8.30 3.31
N CYS A 68 -13.86 7.10 3.05
CA CYS A 68 -15.14 6.93 2.32
C CYS A 68 -16.32 6.60 3.24
N LEU A 69 -16.07 6.28 4.51
CA LEU A 69 -17.07 5.83 5.47
C LEU A 69 -17.75 4.50 5.11
N ASP A 70 -17.26 3.74 4.14
CA ASP A 70 -17.77 2.39 3.87
C ASP A 70 -17.15 1.34 4.80
N GLU A 71 -17.80 0.19 4.92
CA GLU A 71 -17.32 -0.91 5.75
C GLU A 71 -15.98 -1.47 5.26
N MET A 72 -15.14 -1.85 6.23
CA MET A 72 -13.88 -2.54 5.99
C MET A 72 -14.11 -4.06 5.91
N GLU A 73 -13.28 -4.74 5.13
CA GLU A 73 -13.19 -6.20 5.21
C GLU A 73 -12.74 -6.59 6.63
N ALA A 74 -13.39 -7.56 7.26
CA ALA A 74 -13.09 -8.04 8.62
C ALA A 74 -11.75 -8.80 8.74
N SER A 75 -10.83 -8.61 7.78
CA SER A 75 -9.53 -9.23 7.75
C SER A 75 -8.45 -8.26 7.29
N THR A 76 -7.23 -8.47 7.76
CA THR A 76 -6.05 -7.76 7.27
C THR A 76 -5.71 -8.27 5.87
N SER A 77 -6.13 -7.54 4.82
CA SER A 77 -5.88 -7.88 3.42
C SER A 77 -4.97 -6.86 2.75
N PHE A 78 -4.55 -7.09 1.50
CA PHE A 78 -3.82 -6.09 0.70
C PHE A 78 -4.62 -4.78 0.55
N ARG A 79 -5.95 -4.86 0.62
CA ARG A 79 -6.87 -3.74 0.44
C ARG A 79 -7.12 -2.96 1.73
N SER A 80 -6.78 -3.52 2.89
CA SER A 80 -7.02 -2.92 4.20
C SER A 80 -5.72 -2.41 4.80
N LEU A 81 -5.68 -1.13 5.17
CA LEU A 81 -4.52 -0.49 5.77
C LEU A 81 -4.89 0.22 7.06
N VAL A 82 -3.95 0.29 7.99
CA VAL A 82 -4.11 0.94 9.29
C VAL A 82 -2.99 1.93 9.54
N CYS A 83 -3.29 3.00 10.28
CA CYS A 83 -2.25 3.89 10.79
C CYS A 83 -1.38 3.12 11.81
N PRO A 84 -0.06 3.02 11.61
CA PRO A 84 0.83 2.32 12.54
C PRO A 84 0.97 3.02 13.90
N ALA A 85 0.75 4.34 13.95
CA ALA A 85 0.94 5.13 15.16
C ALA A 85 -0.23 4.96 16.13
N CYS A 86 -1.46 5.18 15.67
CA CYS A 86 -2.63 5.08 16.53
C CYS A 86 -3.32 3.72 16.49
N ARG A 87 -3.13 2.89 15.45
CA ARG A 87 -3.76 1.57 15.26
C ARG A 87 -5.30 1.56 15.19
N HIS A 88 -5.95 2.72 15.26
CA HIS A 88 -7.41 2.85 15.22
C HIS A 88 -7.93 3.42 13.89
N ALA A 89 -7.05 4.01 13.08
CA ALA A 89 -7.44 4.62 11.80
C ALA A 89 -7.27 3.63 10.66
N TRP A 90 -8.39 3.13 10.14
CA TRP A 90 -8.45 2.14 9.06
C TRP A 90 -8.88 2.76 7.73
N PHE A 91 -8.32 2.23 6.63
CA PHE A 91 -8.51 2.75 5.28
C PHE A 91 -8.54 1.63 4.24
N HIS A 92 -9.39 1.78 3.22
CA HIS A 92 -9.14 1.07 1.97
C HIS A 92 -7.89 1.64 1.30
N ARG A 93 -7.10 0.75 0.72
CA ARG A 93 -5.86 1.08 0.01
C ARG A 93 -6.07 2.12 -1.10
N SER A 94 -7.16 1.98 -1.85
CA SER A 94 -7.55 2.94 -2.90
C SER A 94 -7.84 4.33 -2.32
N CYS A 95 -8.60 4.41 -1.22
CA CYS A 95 -8.95 5.66 -0.57
C CYS A 95 -7.70 6.39 -0.07
N ILE A 96 -6.82 5.70 0.65
CA ILE A 96 -5.60 6.34 1.18
C ILE A 96 -4.61 6.71 0.07
N GLN A 97 -4.58 5.94 -1.03
CA GLN A 97 -3.81 6.32 -2.22
C GLN A 97 -4.35 7.61 -2.86
N GLY A 98 -5.67 7.78 -2.93
CA GLY A 98 -6.31 9.01 -3.38
C GLY A 98 -5.95 10.21 -2.49
N GLN A 99 -6.08 10.05 -1.17
CA GLN A 99 -5.69 11.08 -0.20
C GLN A 99 -4.22 11.48 -0.36
N ALA A 100 -3.31 10.52 -0.49
CA ALA A 100 -1.88 10.78 -0.68
C ALA A 100 -1.57 11.59 -1.95
N LEU A 101 -2.28 11.31 -3.05
CA LEU A 101 -2.10 12.03 -4.32
C LEU A 101 -2.63 13.46 -4.25
N SER A 102 -3.69 13.68 -3.47
CA SER A 102 -4.29 14.99 -3.21
C SER A 102 -3.42 15.83 -2.29
N ASP A 103 -3.07 15.31 -1.12
CA ASP A 103 -2.34 16.03 -0.07
C ASP A 103 -0.86 16.28 -0.41
N GLY A 104 -0.26 15.35 -1.18
CA GLY A 104 1.18 15.33 -1.39
C GLY A 104 1.97 15.18 -0.09
N PHE A 105 3.29 15.27 -0.19
CA PHE A 105 4.18 14.99 0.92
C PHE A 105 4.02 15.97 2.09
N SER A 106 3.68 17.23 1.84
CA SER A 106 3.63 18.26 2.88
C SER A 106 2.45 18.08 3.84
N ARG A 107 1.26 17.70 3.33
CA ARG A 107 0.02 17.63 4.12
C ARG A 107 -0.39 16.22 4.53
N PHE A 108 0.10 15.19 3.84
CA PHE A 108 -0.36 13.82 4.07
C PHE A 108 -0.04 13.36 5.49
N GLN A 109 -1.05 13.09 6.31
CA GLN A 109 -0.89 12.68 7.70
C GLN A 109 -2.08 11.80 8.10
N CYS A 110 -1.99 11.11 9.23
CA CYS A 110 -3.14 10.36 9.72
C CYS A 110 -4.30 11.33 10.03
N PRO A 111 -5.51 11.15 9.47
CA PRO A 111 -6.63 12.03 9.75
C PRO A 111 -7.11 11.96 11.21
N LEU A 112 -6.85 10.85 11.90
CA LEU A 112 -7.26 10.64 13.29
C LEU A 112 -6.25 11.23 14.30
N CYS A 113 -5.01 10.71 14.32
CA CYS A 113 -4.02 11.11 15.32
C CYS A 113 -3.04 12.19 14.85
N ARG A 114 -3.14 12.64 13.59
CA ARG A 114 -2.26 13.64 12.97
C ARG A 114 -0.76 13.28 12.91
N ASP A 115 -0.38 12.04 13.23
CA ASP A 115 0.99 11.56 13.02
C ASP A 115 1.38 11.68 11.53
N ARG A 116 2.59 12.22 11.31
CA ARG A 116 3.17 12.42 9.98
C ARG A 116 4.24 11.40 9.69
N ASP A 117 5.22 11.26 10.59
CA ASP A 117 6.47 10.58 10.27
C ASP A 117 6.30 9.07 10.20
N THR A 118 5.66 8.48 11.22
CA THR A 118 5.41 7.03 11.27
C THR A 118 4.42 6.64 10.17
N PHE A 119 3.36 7.42 10.03
CA PHE A 119 2.32 7.24 9.02
C PHE A 119 2.89 7.30 7.59
N ARG A 120 3.61 8.36 7.21
CA ARG A 120 4.20 8.50 5.87
C ARG A 120 5.23 7.42 5.58
N ARG A 121 6.06 7.05 6.57
CA ARG A 121 7.07 6.00 6.42
C ARG A 121 6.41 4.68 6.09
N GLU A 122 5.38 4.32 6.85
CA GLU A 122 4.68 3.07 6.67
C GLU A 122 3.89 3.04 5.35
N MET A 123 3.11 4.09 5.07
CA MET A 123 2.35 4.19 3.82
C MET A 123 3.25 4.06 2.58
N ARG A 124 4.45 4.68 2.59
CA ARG A 124 5.44 4.48 1.52
C ARG A 124 6.00 3.06 1.48
N ARG A 125 6.33 2.48 2.64
CA ARG A 125 6.84 1.10 2.75
C ARG A 125 5.87 0.11 2.12
N ILE A 126 4.58 0.27 2.38
CA ILE A 126 3.53 -0.60 1.84
C ILE A 126 3.06 -0.19 0.45
N GLY A 127 3.70 0.79 -0.22
CA GLY A 127 3.48 1.11 -1.63
C GLY A 127 2.46 2.19 -1.94
N ILE A 128 2.06 3.02 -0.98
CA ILE A 128 1.31 4.25 -1.25
C ILE A 128 2.25 5.29 -1.86
N ARG A 129 1.92 5.75 -3.06
CA ARG A 129 2.62 6.84 -3.73
C ARG A 129 2.26 8.17 -3.07
N ILE A 130 3.26 8.88 -2.55
CA ILE A 130 3.12 10.23 -1.99
C ILE A 130 4.00 11.17 -2.82
N PRO A 131 3.43 12.01 -3.71
CA PRO A 131 4.21 12.93 -4.53
C PRO A 131 4.75 14.10 -3.68
N SER A 132 5.97 14.55 -3.99
CA SER A 132 6.43 15.88 -3.57
C SER A 132 5.74 16.90 -4.48
N ARG A 133 4.83 17.71 -3.93
CA ARG A 133 4.18 18.83 -4.61
C ARG A 133 4.60 20.11 -3.93
#